data_AF-A0AAE3WJY5-F1
#
_entry.id   AF-A0AAE3WJY5-F1
#
_cell.length_a   1.000
_cell.length_b   1.000
_cell.length_c   1.000
_cell.angle_alpha   90.00
_cell.angle_beta   90.00
_cell.angle_gamma   90.00
#
_symmetry.space_group_name_H-M   'P 1'
#
loop_
_entity.id
_entity.type
_entity.pdbx_description
1 polymer ?
#
loop_
_entity_poly.entity_id
_entity_poly.type
_entity_poly.pdbx_seq_one_letter_code
_entity_poly.pdbx_strand_id
1 'polypeptide(L)' 'MYRIIIEAKNNLRYSADVDSGGLSKFIDDHNYENNEFIDLQCNRTDWIYHIRRVDITGVSIKNIGEESQ' A
#
# COMPACT_ATOMS: atom_id res chain seq x y z
N MET A 1 -12.42 -6.03 -2.28
CA MET A 1 -11.17 -5.43 -2.82
C MET A 1 -10.71 -4.36 -1.85
N TYR A 2 -9.42 -4.11 -1.70
CA TYR A 2 -8.90 -3.16 -0.71
C TYR A 2 -8.06 -2.08 -1.39
N ARG A 3 -8.16 -0.85 -0.90
CA ARG A 3 -7.28 0.25 -1.28
C ARG A 3 -6.30 0.54 -0.16
N ILE A 4 -5.02 0.41 -0.45
CA ILE A 4 -3.91 0.80 0.41
C ILE A 4 -3.50 2.22 0.00
N ILE A 5 -3.35 3.11 0.98
CA ILE A 5 -2.81 4.45 0.81
C ILE A 5 -1.62 4.58 1.77
N ILE A 6 -0.44 4.81 1.22
CA ILE A 6 0.78 5.09 1.98
C ILE A 6 1.09 6.58 1.85
N GLU A 7 1.22 7.23 3.00
CA GLU A 7 1.71 8.60 3.12
C GLU A 7 3.20 8.55 3.46
N ALA A 8 3.98 9.33 2.73
CA ALA A 8 5.41 9.47 2.98
C ALA A 8 5.79 10.93 3.18
N LYS A 9 7.04 11.14 3.63
CA LYS A 9 7.66 12.48 3.72
C LYS A 9 7.49 13.24 2.41
N ASN A 10 7.59 14.57 2.52
CA ASN A 10 7.41 15.49 1.39
C ASN A 10 6.01 15.44 0.76
N ASN A 11 5.00 15.05 1.54
CA ASN A 11 3.60 14.96 1.11
C ASN A 11 3.36 14.00 -0.07
N LEU A 12 4.21 12.99 -0.25
CA LEU A 12 4.01 11.96 -1.26
C LEU A 12 2.94 10.98 -0.80
N ARG A 13 2.08 10.57 -1.75
CA ARG A 13 1.00 9.61 -1.52
C ARG A 13 1.04 8.53 -2.59
N TYR A 14 1.12 7.28 -2.15
CA TYR A 14 1.10 6.09 -3.00
C TYR A 14 -0.20 5.35 -2.77
N SER A 15 -0.91 4.98 -3.84
CA SER A 15 -2.17 4.24 -3.75
C SER A 15 -2.16 2.97 -4.60
N ALA A 16 -2.68 1.90 -4.02
CA ALA A 16 -2.80 0.60 -4.67
C ALA A 16 -4.12 -0.05 -4.33
N ASP A 17 -4.71 -0.71 -5.33
CA ASP A 17 -5.95 -1.46 -5.19
C ASP A 17 -5.56 -2.94 -5.31
N VAL A 18 -5.78 -3.69 -4.23
CA VAL A 18 -5.34 -5.08 -4.09
C VAL A 18 -6.52 -5.97 -3.72
N ASP A 19 -6.43 -7.25 -4.04
CA ASP A 19 -7.33 -8.26 -3.48
C ASP A 19 -6.93 -8.63 -2.04
N SER A 20 -7.60 -9.61 -1.46
CA SER A 20 -7.28 -10.10 -0.11
C SER A 20 -5.88 -10.71 -0.02
N GLY A 21 -5.40 -11.36 -1.09
CA GLY A 21 -4.05 -11.95 -1.14
C GLY A 21 -2.97 -10.87 -1.15
N GLY A 22 -3.12 -9.84 -1.99
CA GLY A 22 -2.22 -8.69 -2.04
C GLY A 22 -2.25 -7.88 -0.75
N LEU A 23 -3.40 -7.75 -0.08
CA LEU A 23 -3.49 -7.13 1.24
C LEU A 23 -2.70 -7.93 2.30
N SER A 24 -2.88 -9.25 2.34
CA SER A 24 -2.16 -10.11 3.29
C SER A 24 -0.65 -9.96 3.11
N LYS A 25 -0.17 -10.03 1.86
CA LYS A 25 1.25 -9.85 1.53
C LYS A 25 1.76 -8.48 1.97
N PHE A 26 1.00 -7.42 1.70
CA PHE A 26 1.36 -6.07 2.13
C PHE A 26 1.50 -5.97 3.67
N ILE A 27 0.57 -6.56 4.42
CA ILE A 27 0.62 -6.56 5.89
C ILE A 27 1.86 -7.33 6.39
N ASP A 28 2.16 -8.47 5.79
CA ASP A 28 3.35 -9.27 6.14
C ASP A 28 4.64 -8.47 5.88
N ASP A 29 4.78 -7.89 4.68
CA ASP A 29 5.93 -7.06 4.30
C ASP A 29 6.03 -5.79 5.17
N HIS A 30 4.90 -5.20 5.54
CA HIS A 30 4.83 -4.03 6.42
C HIS A 30 5.13 -4.37 7.88
N ASN A 31 4.89 -5.58 8.36
CA ASN A 31 5.20 -5.96 9.75
C ASN A 31 6.61 -6.55 9.90
N TYR A 32 7.27 -6.92 8.80
CA TYR A 32 8.62 -7.44 8.83
C TYR A 32 9.64 -6.30 9.06
N GLU A 33 10.23 -6.25 10.26
CA GLU A 33 11.11 -5.14 10.71
C GLU A 33 12.40 -5.00 9.88
N ASN A 34 12.86 -6.06 9.21
CA ASN A 34 14.11 -6.06 8.44
C ASN A 34 13.93 -5.63 6.98
N ASN A 35 12.71 -5.41 6.49
CA ASN A 35 12.51 -4.90 5.13
C ASN A 35 12.85 -3.42 5.10
N GLU A 36 13.78 -2.95 4.27
CA GLU A 36 14.05 -1.52 4.13
C GLU A 36 13.00 -0.81 3.24
N PHE A 37 12.42 -1.56 2.31
CA PHE A 37 11.49 -1.07 1.30
C PHE A 37 10.18 -1.85 1.32
N ILE A 38 9.13 -1.20 0.84
CA ILE A 38 7.83 -1.80 0.55
C ILE A 38 7.58 -1.62 -0.95
N ASP A 39 7.34 -2.74 -1.63
CA ASP A 39 6.87 -2.76 -3.00
C ASP A 39 5.35 -2.76 -3.05
N LEU A 40 4.79 -1.78 -3.74
CA LEU A 40 3.35 -1.63 -3.84
C LEU A 40 2.94 -1.40 -5.30
N GLN A 41 2.12 -2.28 -5.86
CA GLN A 41 1.66 -2.16 -7.25
C GLN A 41 0.72 -0.98 -7.41
N CYS A 42 1.05 -0.03 -8.28
CA CYS A 42 0.24 1.15 -8.52
C CYS A 42 -1.13 0.79 -9.11
N ASN A 43 -2.19 1.44 -8.63
CA ASN A 43 -3.55 1.22 -9.15
C ASN A 43 -3.87 1.92 -10.47
N ARG A 44 -3.06 2.89 -10.92
CA ARG A 44 -3.31 3.71 -12.13
C ARG A 44 -2.45 3.33 -13.33
N THR A 45 -1.37 2.59 -13.10
CA THR A 45 -0.35 2.23 -14.11
C THR A 45 0.27 0.90 -13.71
N ASP A 46 0.83 0.14 -14.65
CA ASP A 46 1.56 -1.13 -14.38
C ASP A 46 2.94 -0.92 -13.70
N TRP A 47 3.08 0.14 -12.91
CA TRP A 47 4.31 0.48 -12.19
C TRP A 47 4.28 -0.09 -10.77
N ILE A 48 5.46 -0.36 -10.24
CA ILE A 48 5.65 -0.74 -8.84
C ILE A 48 6.24 0.46 -8.11
N TYR A 49 5.58 0.91 -7.06
CA TYR A 49 6.16 1.86 -6.14
C TYR A 49 7.17 1.13 -5.25
N HIS A 50 8.41 1.62 -5.26
CA HIS A 50 9.46 1.15 -4.36
C HIS A 50 9.65 2.20 -3.25
N ILE A 51 9.04 1.95 -2.09
CA ILE A 51 8.88 2.97 -1.03
C ILE A 51 9.79 2.62 0.14
N ARG A 52 10.68 3.55 0.53
CA ARG A 52 11.53 3.36 1.70
C ARG A 52 10.72 3.50 2.98
N ARG A 53 10.79 2.51 3.88
CA ARG A 53 9.98 2.50 5.11
C ARG A 53 10.23 3.68 6.03
N VAL A 54 11.48 4.13 6.13
CA VAL A 54 11.88 5.25 6.99
C VAL A 54 11.23 6.57 6.59
N ASP A 55 10.65 6.61 5.38
CA ASP A 55 9.95 7.77 4.84
C ASP A 55 8.43 7.65 4.97
N ILE A 56 7.90 6.49 5.37
CA ILE A 56 6.47 6.29 5.60
C ILE A 56 6.06 7.00 6.89
N THR A 57 5.08 7.89 6.77
CA THR A 57 4.51 8.65 7.90
C THR A 57 3.13 8.13 8.28
N GLY A 58 2.46 7.40 7.40
CA GLY A 58 1.13 6.84 7.65
C GLY A 58 0.72 5.79 6.63
N VAL A 59 -0.11 4.84 7.08
CA VAL A 59 -0.72 3.82 6.23
C VAL A 59 -2.22 3.79 6.51
N SER A 60 -3.03 3.79 5.46
CA SER A 60 -4.48 3.64 5.54
C SER A 60 -4.95 2.54 4.60
N ILE A 61 -5.79 1.64 5.11
CA ILE A 61 -6.37 0.55 4.33
C ILE A 61 -7.88 0.70 4.36
N LYS A 62 -8.52 0.70 3.19
CA LYS A 62 -9.97 0.81 3.04
C LYS A 62 -10.49 -0.37 2.24
N ASN A 63 -11.58 -0.99 2.68
CA ASN A 63 -12.33 -1.90 1.82
C ASN A 63 -13.07 -1.08 0.76
N ILE A 64 -12.90 -1.42 -0.52
CA ILE A 64 -13.49 -0.76 -1.69
C ILE A 64 -14.46 -1.68 -2.46
N GLY A 65 -14.99 -2.72 -1.80
CA GLY A 65 -16.23 -3.41 -2.21
C GLY A 65 -16.95 -3.93 -0.97
N GLU A 66 -18.22 -3.66 -0.73
CA GLU A 66 -19.34 -3.35 -1.62
C GLU A 66 -19.79 -1.88 -1.50
N GLU A 67 -19.85 -1.14 -2.61
CA GLU A 67 -20.88 -0.12 -2.75
C GLU A 67 -22.18 -0.88 -3.06
N SER A 68 -23.04 -1.04 -2.05
CA SER A 68 -24.40 -1.53 -2.26
C SER A 68 -25.06 -0.67 -3.33
N GLN A 69 -25.44 -1.32 -4.42
CA GLN A 69 -26.29 -0.76 -5.48
C GLN A 69 -27.59 -0.20 -4.92
#